data_AF-A0A2E6SHW2-F1
#
_entry.id   AF-A0A2E6SHW2-F1
#
_cell.length_a   1.000
_cell.length_b   1.000
_cell.length_c   1.000
_cell.angle_alpha   90.00
_cell.angle_beta   90.00
_cell.angle_gamma   90.00
#
_symmetry.space_group_name_H-M   'P 1'
#
loop_
_entity.id
_entity.type
_entity.pdbx_description
1 polymer ?
#
loop_
_entity_poly.entity_id
_entity_poly.type
_entity_poly.pdbx_seq_one_letter_code
_entity_poly.pdbx_strand_id
1 'polypeptide(L)'
;MDKKYWNKYYANHHNLEEPISFTKSIIKLVPENCKMMELGCGNGRDSFYFARMGHPLWACVQSDVIINTLPTLKNNSPHFYIDYIRDMKTIPDMKFDRVY
;
A
#
# COMPACT_ATOMS: atom_id res chain seq x y z
N MET A 1 -14.96 -7.05 -1.25
CA MET A 1 -14.48 -6.21 -2.37
C MET A 1 -14.08 -7.16 -3.49
N ASP A 2 -14.49 -6.91 -4.72
CA ASP A 2 -14.45 -7.92 -5.78
C ASP A 2 -13.05 -8.02 -6.43
N LYS A 3 -12.38 -9.17 -6.25
CA LYS A 3 -11.08 -9.46 -6.85
C LYS A 3 -11.11 -9.38 -8.37
N LYS A 4 -12.17 -9.90 -9.00
CA LYS A 4 -12.30 -9.92 -10.46
C LYS A 4 -12.37 -8.51 -11.02
N TYR A 5 -13.11 -7.64 -10.34
CA TYR A 5 -13.17 -6.22 -10.68
C TYR A 5 -11.78 -5.57 -10.64
N TRP A 6 -11.04 -5.73 -9.54
CA TRP A 6 -9.72 -5.10 -9.39
C TRP A 6 -8.66 -5.68 -10.32
N ASN A 7 -8.66 -6.98 -10.59
CA ASN A 7 -7.79 -7.58 -11.60
C ASN A 7 -8.07 -6.97 -12.98
N LYS A 8 -9.36 -6.80 -13.36
CA LYS A 8 -9.74 -6.16 -14.62
C LYS A 8 -9.33 -4.69 -14.67
N TYR A 9 -9.51 -3.95 -13.58
CA TYR A 9 -9.12 -2.55 -13.49
C TYR A 9 -7.62 -2.38 -13.69
N TYR A 10 -6.80 -3.13 -12.94
CA TYR A 10 -5.35 -2.99 -12.98
C TYR A 10 -4.67 -3.57 -14.23
N ALA A 11 -5.39 -4.35 -15.05
CA ALA A 11 -4.88 -4.77 -16.35
C ALA A 11 -4.42 -3.58 -17.22
N ASN A 12 -5.07 -2.42 -17.08
CA ASN A 12 -4.75 -1.20 -17.85
C ASN A 12 -4.35 0.00 -16.99
N HIS A 13 -4.31 -0.13 -15.65
CA HIS A 13 -4.11 0.99 -14.72
C HIS A 13 -2.99 0.73 -13.69
N HIS A 14 -1.86 0.18 -14.15
CA HIS A 14 -0.75 -0.22 -13.26
C HIS A 14 0.34 0.84 -13.08
N ASN A 15 0.32 1.91 -13.90
CA ASN A 15 1.31 2.98 -13.80
C ASN A 15 1.23 3.68 -12.44
N LEU A 16 2.39 4.04 -11.91
CA LEU A 16 2.48 4.87 -10.71
C LEU A 16 1.94 6.27 -10.99
N GLU A 17 1.08 6.73 -10.10
CA GLU A 17 0.49 8.06 -10.14
C GLU A 17 1.01 8.91 -8.97
N GLU A 18 0.69 10.20 -8.99
CA GLU A 18 0.89 11.07 -7.84
C GLU A 18 0.04 10.60 -6.64
N PRO A 19 0.54 10.70 -5.40
CA PRO A 19 -0.24 10.38 -4.21
C PRO A 19 -1.42 11.33 -4.09
N ILE A 20 -2.51 10.86 -3.50
CA ILE A 20 -3.73 11.67 -3.41
C ILE A 20 -3.55 12.88 -2.51
N SER A 21 -4.39 13.89 -2.74
CA SER A 21 -4.42 15.11 -1.93
C SER A 21 -4.65 14.82 -0.44
N PHE A 22 -5.42 13.78 -0.13
CA PHE A 22 -5.64 13.33 1.24
C PHE A 22 -4.33 12.86 1.90
N THR A 23 -3.57 11.99 1.24
CA THR A 23 -2.24 11.53 1.66
C THR A 23 -1.30 12.70 1.94
N LYS A 24 -1.21 13.66 1.01
CA LYS A 24 -0.39 14.88 1.16
C LYS A 24 -0.83 15.75 2.36
N SER A 25 -2.08 15.64 2.79
CA SER A 25 -2.63 16.39 3.92
C SER A 25 -2.39 15.67 5.25
N ILE A 26 -2.70 14.38 5.31
CA ILE A 26 -2.62 13.61 6.56
C ILE A 26 -1.19 13.32 6.98
N ILE A 27 -0.24 13.23 6.05
CA ILE A 27 1.16 12.94 6.39
C ILE A 27 1.77 13.96 7.34
N LYS A 28 1.30 15.21 7.28
CA LYS A 28 1.75 16.31 8.14
C LYS A 28 1.29 16.14 9.60
N LEU A 29 0.34 15.25 9.83
CA LEU A 29 -0.23 14.92 11.14
C LEU A 29 0.31 13.59 11.68
N VAL A 30 1.03 12.83 10.86
CA VAL A 30 1.62 11.54 11.24
C VAL A 30 2.97 11.80 11.92
N PRO A 31 3.21 11.29 13.14
CA PRO A 31 4.52 11.41 13.79
C PRO A 31 5.63 10.78 12.95
N GLU A 32 6.85 11.34 13.00
CA GLU A 32 8.01 10.80 12.30
C GLU A 32 8.24 9.31 12.62
N ASN A 33 8.73 8.55 11.63
CA ASN A 33 9.01 7.11 11.73
C ASN A 33 7.83 6.24 12.21
N CYS A 34 6.60 6.76 12.14
CA CYS A 34 5.39 6.00 12.43
C CYS A 34 5.30 4.76 11.53
N LYS A 35 5.08 3.59 12.13
CA LYS A 35 4.93 2.34 11.40
C LYS A 35 3.51 2.20 10.88
N MET A 36 3.36 2.11 9.56
CA MET A 36 2.07 2.20 8.90
C MET A 36 1.67 0.89 8.21
N MET A 37 0.38 0.60 8.22
CA MET A 37 -0.27 -0.39 7.36
C MET A 37 -1.17 0.35 6.37
N GLU A 38 -1.15 -0.01 5.09
CA GLU A 38 -2.09 0.47 4.08
C GLU A 38 -2.96 -0.69 3.59
N LEU A 39 -4.28 -0.52 3.68
CA LEU A 39 -5.25 -1.50 3.24
C LEU A 39 -5.76 -1.19 1.83
N GLY A 40 -5.45 -2.06 0.86
CA GLY A 40 -5.90 -1.88 -0.52
C GLY A 40 -5.07 -0.85 -1.29
N CYS A 41 -3.75 -0.97 -1.25
CA CYS A 41 -2.80 0.02 -1.76
C CYS A 41 -2.80 0.20 -3.29
N GLY A 42 -3.44 -0.70 -4.03
CA GLY A 42 -3.51 -0.60 -5.48
C GLY A 42 -2.15 -0.63 -6.17
N ASN A 43 -1.86 0.40 -6.98
CA ASN A 43 -0.57 0.60 -7.65
C ASN A 43 0.52 1.18 -6.72
N GLY A 44 0.22 1.39 -5.44
CA GLY A 44 1.17 1.81 -4.42
C GLY A 44 1.49 3.31 -4.40
N ARG A 45 0.75 4.16 -5.13
CA ARG A 45 1.07 5.61 -5.22
C ARG A 45 1.21 6.30 -3.86
N ASP A 46 0.32 6.01 -2.93
CA ASP A 46 0.36 6.54 -1.57
C ASP A 46 1.43 5.81 -0.76
N SER A 47 1.57 4.49 -0.99
CA SER A 47 2.57 3.67 -0.32
C SER A 47 3.99 4.19 -0.49
N PHE A 48 4.38 4.45 -1.74
CA PHE A 48 5.71 5.00 -2.05
C PHE A 48 5.91 6.36 -1.45
N TYR A 49 4.85 7.17 -1.40
CA TYR A 49 4.93 8.49 -0.81
C TYR A 49 5.21 8.41 0.70
N PHE A 50 4.49 7.59 1.46
CA PHE A 50 4.76 7.38 2.88
C PHE A 50 6.18 6.85 3.14
N ALA A 51 6.61 5.86 2.36
CA ALA A 51 7.96 5.31 2.49
C ALA A 51 9.05 6.36 2.21
N ARG A 52 8.86 7.22 1.20
CA ARG A 52 9.76 8.35 0.90
C ARG A 52 9.78 9.41 2.01
N MET A 53 8.68 9.57 2.74
CA MET A 53 8.58 10.46 3.90
C MET A 53 9.18 9.85 5.18
N GLY A 54 9.77 8.65 5.11
CA GLY A 54 10.46 8.01 6.22
C GLY A 54 9.60 7.09 7.07
N HIS A 55 8.40 6.71 6.61
CA HIS A 55 7.52 5.80 7.34
C HIS A 55 7.70 4.36 6.86
N PRO A 56 8.13 3.43 7.74
CA PRO A 56 8.08 2.00 7.44
C PRO A 56 6.64 1.58 7.14
N LEU A 57 6.41 1.00 5.96
CA LEU A 57 5.06 0.77 5.45
C LEU A 57 4.88 -0.68 4.96
N TRP A 58 3.78 -1.28 5.38
CA TRP A 58 3.27 -2.55 4.87
C TRP A 58 1.96 -2.27 4.14
N ALA A 59 1.85 -2.73 2.90
CA ALA A 59 0.77 -2.33 2.02
C ALA A 59 0.15 -3.58 1.38
N CYS A 60 -1.13 -3.84 1.68
CA CYS A 60 -1.83 -5.00 1.18
C CYS A 60 -2.63 -4.68 -0.08
N VAL A 61 -2.68 -5.62 -1.01
CA VAL A 61 -3.53 -5.52 -2.19
C VAL A 61 -4.17 -6.86 -2.51
N GLN A 62 -5.40 -6.86 -3.01
CA GLN A 62 -6.11 -8.09 -3.35
C GLN A 62 -5.94 -8.51 -4.81
N SER A 63 -5.42 -7.64 -5.67
CA SER A 63 -5.30 -7.88 -7.11
C SER A 63 -4.01 -8.62 -7.43
N ASP A 64 -4.12 -9.79 -8.06
CA ASP A 64 -2.95 -10.55 -8.53
C ASP A 64 -2.26 -9.85 -9.71
N VAL A 65 -2.98 -8.98 -10.42
CA VAL A 65 -2.44 -8.28 -11.58
C VAL A 65 -1.47 -7.20 -11.11
N ILE A 66 -1.88 -6.38 -10.15
CA ILE A 66 -1.10 -5.21 -9.75
C ILE A 66 0.10 -5.56 -8.87
N ILE A 67 -0.02 -6.56 -7.99
CA ILE A 67 1.10 -6.98 -7.15
C ILE A 67 2.34 -7.39 -7.98
N ASN A 68 2.13 -7.96 -9.16
CA ASN A 68 3.21 -8.37 -10.06
C ASN A 68 3.92 -7.17 -10.74
N THR A 69 3.32 -5.97 -10.70
CA THR A 69 3.94 -4.75 -11.22
C THR A 69 4.62 -3.94 -10.12
N LEU A 70 4.35 -4.26 -8.85
CA LEU A 70 4.97 -3.58 -7.72
C LEU A 70 6.41 -4.07 -7.55
N PRO A 71 7.37 -3.17 -7.31
CA PRO A 71 8.77 -3.52 -7.15
C PRO A 71 8.96 -4.40 -5.92
N THR A 72 9.90 -5.33 -6.04
CA THR A 72 10.42 -6.07 -4.89
C THR A 72 11.20 -5.14 -3.97
N LEU A 73 11.31 -5.54 -2.69
CA LEU A 73 11.94 -4.75 -1.64
C LEU A 73 13.32 -4.21 -2.03
N LYS A 74 13.45 -2.88 -2.04
CA LYS A 74 14.72 -2.14 -2.02
C LYS A 74 14.71 -1.23 -0.78
N ASN A 75 15.87 -0.72 -0.35
CA ASN A 75 15.93 0.19 0.80
C ASN A 75 14.88 1.31 0.68
N ASN A 76 14.15 1.57 1.77
CA ASN A 76 13.04 2.54 1.86
C ASN A 76 11.88 2.31 0.87
N SER A 77 11.64 1.08 0.42
CA SER A 77 10.45 0.71 -0.37
C SER A 77 9.36 0.10 0.53
N PRO A 78 8.07 0.28 0.21
CA PRO A 78 6.99 -0.39 0.92
C PRO A 78 7.07 -1.92 0.86
N HIS A 79 6.60 -2.57 1.91
CA HIS A 79 6.42 -4.02 1.95
C HIS A 79 5.05 -4.39 1.38
N PHE A 80 5.00 -4.70 0.08
CA PHE A 80 3.78 -5.13 -0.58
C PHE A 80 3.50 -6.61 -0.38
N TYR A 81 2.23 -6.96 -0.14
CA TYR A 81 1.79 -8.34 -0.03
C TYR A 81 0.33 -8.52 -0.49
N ILE A 82 0.00 -9.74 -0.91
CA ILE A 82 -1.38 -10.07 -1.28
C ILE A 82 -2.16 -10.46 -0.04
N ASP A 83 -3.31 -9.81 0.18
CA ASP A 83 -4.29 -10.27 1.16
C ASP A 83 -5.71 -9.85 0.79
N TYR A 84 -6.70 -10.51 1.41
CA TYR A 84 -8.11 -10.18 1.27
C TYR A 84 -8.59 -9.49 2.55
N ILE A 85 -8.89 -8.20 2.47
CA ILE A 85 -9.26 -7.37 3.64
C ILE A 85 -10.42 -7.97 4.47
N ARG A 86 -11.31 -8.75 3.86
CA ARG A 86 -12.45 -9.40 4.57
C ARG A 86 -12.08 -10.65 5.36
N ASP A 87 -10.94 -11.26 5.04
CA ASP A 87 -10.45 -12.52 5.62
C ASP A 87 -8.92 -12.50 5.53
N MET A 88 -8.31 -11.57 6.26
CA MET A 88 -6.88 -11.31 6.18
C MET A 88 -6.08 -12.43 6.86
N LYS A 89 -5.09 -12.96 6.14
CA LYS A 89 -4.29 -14.12 6.58
C LYS A 89 -2.79 -13.88 6.55
N THR A 90 -2.35 -12.86 5.84
CA THR A 90 -0.93 -12.57 5.59
C THR A 90 -0.47 -11.29 6.26
N ILE A 91 -1.32 -10.67 7.10
CA ILE A 91 -0.92 -9.54 7.95
C ILE A 91 0.31 -9.96 8.76
N PRO A 92 1.38 -9.14 8.75
CA PRO A 92 2.54 -9.39 9.59
C PRO A 92 2.18 -9.37 11.08
N ASP A 93 2.72 -10.31 11.85
CA ASP A 93 2.58 -10.35 13.31
C ASP A 93 3.42 -9.26 13.97
N MET A 94 2.94 -8.02 13.88
CA MET A 94 3.53 -6.85 14.50
C MET A 94 2.49 -5.77 14.75
N LYS A 95 2.80 -4.85 15.67
CA LYS A 95 1.98 -3.66 15.90
C LYS A 95 2.29 -2.58 14.88
N PHE A 96 1.23 -2.02 14.31
CA PHE A 96 1.24 -0.81 13.50
C PHE A 96 0.73 0.35 14.34
N ASP A 97 1.36 1.51 14.18
CA ASP A 97 0.96 2.73 14.86
C ASP A 97 -0.26 3.37 14.19
N ARG A 98 -0.38 3.21 12.86
CA ARG A 98 -1.48 3.72 12.04
C ARG A 98 -1.87 2.72 10.95
N VAL A 99 -3.16 2.70 10.64
CA VAL A 99 -3.73 2.03 9.48
C VAL A 99 -4.31 3.10 8.55
N TYR A 100 -3.88 3.07 7.30
CA TYR A 100 -4.31 3.92 6.20
C TYR A 100 -5.22 3.12 5.27
#